data_AF-A0AAN9TEC1-F1
#
_entry.id   AF-A0AAN9TEC1-F1
#
_cell.length_a   1.000
_cell.length_b   1.000
_cell.length_c   1.000
_cell.angle_alpha   90.00
_cell.angle_beta   90.00
_cell.angle_gamma   90.00
#
_symmetry.space_group_name_H-M   'P 1'
#
loop_
_entity.id
_entity.type
_entity.pdbx_description
1 polymer ?
#
loop_
_entity_poly.entity_id
_entity_poly.type
_entity_poly.pdbx_seq_one_letter_code
_entity_poly.pdbx_strand_id
1 'polypeptide(L)'
;MPELLDLPELVLDHIFSNLTYDEIARNRAVCRRFNEMGWHYLNKGFVLAEKYQNSLLKSVKAQLPRRESERRKHPLSKKCDVLMAIETRLSMLSMAFSRFVESKQCCFIPGKVIDELFRVMKSLDIDSSKEPQAPHQILQELRDVSTMAIEYFDEKIAPILRKKEMMALGNIRGISVFDMPCEVGTTLKIDSGRFDLNLGSRALVHRQSVEKIVKDCCARIIKKNEDTKSSRKWRAGRKILSSLTRVVRRQERVIKELQETVTEQAVRLSNNDTIINDLKRQQDEWKNHHSFSNNFSDLPKSGKSTYYIDSESIDVNCIVGARLYIFRTSVIT
;
A
#
# COMPACT_ATOMS: atom_id res chain seq x y z
N MET A 1 29.72 -28.75 28.99
CA MET A 1 28.84 -27.55 28.95
C MET A 1 27.77 -27.80 27.91
N PRO A 2 26.51 -27.35 28.09
CA PRO A 2 25.59 -27.24 26.96
C PRO A 2 26.14 -26.19 25.99
N GLU A 3 26.17 -26.47 24.69
CA GLU A 3 26.60 -25.51 23.70
C GLU A 3 25.47 -24.52 23.38
N LEU A 4 25.82 -23.32 22.88
CA LEU A 4 24.84 -22.31 22.48
C LEU A 4 23.86 -22.84 21.41
N LEU A 5 24.31 -23.83 20.62
CA LEU A 5 23.52 -24.45 19.55
C LEU A 5 22.50 -25.48 20.07
N ASP A 6 22.70 -26.05 21.27
CA ASP A 6 21.78 -26.99 21.92
C ASP A 6 20.52 -26.30 22.46
N LEU A 7 20.56 -24.96 22.60
CA LEU A 7 19.43 -24.19 23.08
C LEU A 7 18.19 -24.38 22.18
N PRO A 8 16.99 -24.50 22.76
CA PRO A 8 15.74 -24.52 22.00
C PRO A 8 15.62 -23.30 21.09
N GLU A 9 15.04 -23.49 19.91
CA GLU A 9 14.83 -22.45 18.89
C GLU A 9 14.19 -21.19 19.46
N LEU A 10 13.23 -21.33 20.37
CA LEU A 10 12.56 -20.24 21.11
C LEU A 10 13.50 -19.35 21.95
N VAL A 11 14.62 -19.88 22.44
CA VAL A 11 15.62 -19.14 23.23
C VAL A 11 16.57 -18.40 22.28
N LEU A 12 16.98 -19.05 21.19
CA LEU A 12 17.79 -18.43 20.14
C LEU A 12 17.01 -17.31 19.43
N ASP A 13 15.71 -17.50 19.19
CA ASP A 13 14.79 -16.45 18.71
C ASP A 13 14.82 -15.22 19.62
N HIS A 14 14.76 -15.42 20.94
CA HIS A 14 14.81 -14.34 21.92
C HIS A 14 16.20 -13.67 21.99
N ILE A 15 17.29 -14.39 21.69
CA ILE A 15 18.63 -13.79 21.58
C ILE A 15 18.69 -12.93 20.31
N PHE A 16 18.30 -13.49 19.16
CA PHE A 16 18.29 -12.78 17.87
C PHE A 16 17.35 -11.56 17.88
N SER A 17 16.24 -11.58 18.63
CA SER A 17 15.34 -10.42 18.74
C SER A 17 15.89 -9.22 19.53
N ASN A 18 17.08 -9.36 20.16
CA ASN A 18 17.76 -8.27 20.87
C ASN A 18 18.97 -7.71 20.10
N LEU A 19 19.29 -8.27 18.92
CA LEU A 19 20.37 -7.81 18.04
C LEU A 19 19.85 -6.83 16.98
N THR A 20 20.72 -5.97 16.44
CA THR A 20 20.39 -5.22 15.22
C THR A 20 20.39 -6.14 14.00
N TYR A 21 19.72 -5.76 12.91
CA TYR A 21 19.71 -6.57 11.70
C TYR A 21 21.11 -6.73 11.09
N ASP A 22 21.98 -5.72 11.21
CA ASP A 22 23.40 -5.80 10.82
C ASP A 22 24.19 -6.82 11.65
N GLU A 23 23.98 -6.88 12.96
CA GLU A 23 24.57 -7.90 13.82
C GLU A 23 24.06 -9.31 13.48
N ILE A 24 22.75 -9.45 13.22
CA ILE A 24 22.16 -10.69 12.70
C ILE A 24 22.81 -11.08 11.36
N ALA A 25 23.05 -10.12 10.46
CA ALA A 25 23.68 -10.38 9.16
C ALA A 25 25.13 -10.86 9.31
N ARG A 26 25.94 -10.22 10.18
CA ARG A 26 27.31 -10.65 10.50
C ARG A 26 27.34 -12.04 11.14
N ASN A 27 26.42 -12.31 12.08
CA ASN A 27 26.33 -13.59 12.79
C ASN A 27 26.02 -14.80 11.90
N ARG A 28 25.48 -14.60 10.68
CA ARG A 28 25.24 -15.68 9.71
C ARG A 28 26.53 -16.41 9.27
N ALA A 29 27.69 -15.78 9.39
CA ALA A 29 28.97 -16.42 9.06
C ALA A 29 29.42 -17.48 10.09
N VAL A 30 28.84 -17.49 11.30
CA VAL A 30 29.33 -18.30 12.43
C VAL A 30 29.06 -19.80 12.24
N CYS A 31 27.83 -20.19 11.89
CA CYS A 31 27.49 -21.60 11.65
C CYS A 31 26.21 -21.74 10.80
N ARG A 32 25.91 -22.97 10.33
CA ARG A 32 24.72 -23.25 9.48
C ARG A 32 23.39 -22.83 10.15
N ARG A 33 23.20 -23.20 11.42
CA ARG A 33 22.01 -22.82 12.22
C ARG A 33 21.85 -21.30 12.33
N PHE A 34 22.95 -20.57 12.52
CA PHE A 34 22.95 -19.11 12.58
C PHE A 34 22.70 -18.47 11.20
N ASN A 35 23.18 -19.07 10.10
CA ASN A 35 22.83 -18.63 8.75
C ASN A 35 21.34 -18.84 8.45
N GLU A 36 20.77 -19.99 8.84
CA GLU A 36 19.35 -20.32 8.64
C GLU A 36 18.43 -19.40 9.45
N MET A 37 18.75 -19.15 10.73
CA MET A 37 18.03 -18.18 11.56
C MET A 37 18.18 -16.76 11.01
N GLY A 38 19.39 -16.29 10.72
CA GLY A 38 19.61 -14.95 10.18
C GLY A 38 18.95 -14.73 8.81
N TRP A 39 18.90 -15.76 7.95
CA TRP A 39 18.14 -15.75 6.69
C TRP A 39 16.64 -15.50 6.95
N HIS A 40 16.06 -16.18 7.96
CA HIS A 40 14.66 -15.96 8.35
C HIS A 40 14.45 -14.55 8.92
N TYR A 41 15.30 -14.09 9.85
CA TYR A 41 15.15 -12.80 10.53
C TYR A 41 15.27 -11.61 9.57
N LEU A 42 16.24 -11.61 8.66
CA LEU A 42 16.43 -10.53 7.69
C LEU A 42 15.26 -10.43 6.71
N ASN A 43 14.85 -11.55 6.11
CA ASN A 43 13.72 -11.58 5.16
C ASN A 43 12.40 -11.15 5.85
N LYS A 44 12.16 -11.61 7.08
CA LYS A 44 11.04 -11.20 7.93
C LYS A 44 11.11 -9.72 8.31
N GLY A 45 12.30 -9.21 8.62
CA GLY A 45 12.56 -7.81 8.97
C GLY A 45 12.21 -6.84 7.84
N PHE A 46 12.60 -7.16 6.61
CA PHE A 46 12.26 -6.36 5.44
C PHE A 46 10.75 -6.32 5.17
N VAL A 47 10.08 -7.48 5.21
CA VAL A 47 8.61 -7.56 5.04
C VAL A 47 7.87 -6.84 6.18
N LEU A 48 8.46 -6.72 7.37
CA LEU A 48 7.94 -5.88 8.45
C LEU A 48 8.19 -4.38 8.19
N ALA A 49 9.35 -4.01 7.63
CA ALA A 49 9.66 -2.64 7.24
C ALA A 49 8.70 -2.12 6.14
N GLU A 50 8.44 -2.92 5.10
CA GLU A 50 7.46 -2.61 4.05
C GLU A 50 6.05 -2.37 4.62
N LYS A 51 5.61 -3.23 5.55
CA LYS A 51 4.29 -3.12 6.19
C LYS A 51 4.19 -1.92 7.12
N TYR A 52 5.25 -1.62 7.87
CA TYR A 52 5.31 -0.46 8.76
C TYR A 52 5.31 0.86 7.97
N GLN A 53 6.15 0.96 6.93
CA GLN A 53 6.14 2.10 6.00
C GLN A 53 4.75 2.31 5.39
N ASN A 54 4.11 1.24 4.91
CA ASN A 54 2.77 1.31 4.32
C ASN A 54 1.71 1.81 5.33
N SER A 55 1.84 1.42 6.60
CA SER A 55 0.93 1.84 7.67
C SER A 55 1.11 3.32 8.01
N LEU A 56 2.36 3.76 8.21
CA LEU A 56 2.71 5.17 8.45
C LEU A 56 2.26 6.07 7.30
N LEU A 57 2.56 5.68 6.05
CA LEU A 57 2.22 6.46 4.87
C LEU A 57 0.70 6.61 4.68
N LYS A 58 -0.08 5.55 4.97
CA LYS A 58 -1.56 5.62 4.94
C LYS A 58 -2.11 6.51 6.06
N SER A 59 -1.58 6.40 7.28
CA SER A 59 -1.97 7.25 8.41
C SER A 59 -1.69 8.73 8.15
N VAL A 60 -0.49 9.05 7.62
CA VAL A 60 -0.11 10.42 7.26
C VAL A 60 -0.94 10.95 6.09
N LYS A 61 -1.11 10.18 4.99
CA LYS A 61 -1.92 10.60 3.83
C LYS A 61 -3.39 10.85 4.20
N ALA A 62 -3.96 10.12 5.16
CA ALA A 62 -5.33 10.33 5.64
C ALA A 62 -5.52 11.66 6.41
N GLN A 63 -4.43 12.24 6.95
CA GLN A 63 -4.44 13.51 7.68
C GLN A 63 -4.09 14.72 6.80
N LEU A 64 -3.79 14.52 5.51
CA LEU A 64 -3.43 15.61 4.59
C LEU A 64 -4.68 16.23 3.93
N PRO A 65 -4.72 17.56 3.73
CA PRO A 65 -5.75 18.22 2.93
C PRO A 65 -5.88 17.60 1.52
N ARG A 66 -7.11 17.52 1.01
CA ARG A 66 -7.37 16.94 -0.33
C ARG A 66 -6.73 17.79 -1.44
N ARG A 67 -6.75 19.12 -1.29
CA ARG A 67 -6.18 20.08 -2.26
C ARG A 67 -4.67 20.22 -2.11
N GLU A 68 -3.98 20.29 -3.24
CA GLU A 68 -2.52 20.34 -3.32
C GLU A 68 -1.90 21.63 -2.76
N SER A 69 -2.54 22.77 -3.00
CA SER A 69 -2.12 24.09 -2.48
C SER A 69 -2.21 24.20 -0.95
N GLU A 70 -3.12 23.44 -0.34
CA GLU A 70 -3.27 23.30 1.10
C GLU A 70 -2.29 22.26 1.66
N ARG A 71 -2.11 21.12 0.97
CA ARG A 71 -1.15 20.06 1.31
C ARG A 71 0.27 20.59 1.50
N ARG A 72 0.78 21.37 0.54
CA ARG A 72 2.16 21.91 0.56
C ARG A 72 2.45 22.85 1.75
N LYS A 73 1.42 23.38 2.39
CA LYS A 73 1.53 24.24 3.59
C LYS A 73 1.32 23.45 4.89
N HIS A 74 0.94 22.18 4.81
CA HIS A 74 0.61 21.36 5.96
C HIS A 74 1.88 20.78 6.63
N PRO A 75 2.01 20.81 7.97
CA PRO A 75 3.21 20.31 8.66
C PRO A 75 3.56 18.86 8.32
N LEU A 76 2.56 18.00 8.11
CA LEU A 76 2.78 16.60 7.75
C LEU A 76 3.23 16.38 6.29
N SER A 77 3.25 17.40 5.41
CA SER A 77 3.69 17.22 4.02
C SER A 77 5.12 16.68 3.98
N LYS A 78 6.04 17.33 4.70
CA LYS A 78 7.45 16.89 4.77
C LYS A 78 7.60 15.46 5.32
N LYS A 79 6.81 15.07 6.34
CA LYS A 79 6.78 13.68 6.82
C LYS A 79 6.28 12.72 5.74
N CYS A 80 5.28 13.10 4.94
CA CYS A 80 4.80 12.32 3.79
C CYS A 80 5.86 12.20 2.68
N ASP A 81 6.53 13.29 2.32
CA ASP A 81 7.54 13.33 1.26
C ASP A 81 8.73 12.41 1.59
N VAL A 82 9.14 12.36 2.86
CA VAL A 82 10.15 11.40 3.35
C VAL A 82 9.63 9.96 3.26
N LEU A 83 8.39 9.69 3.67
CA LEU A 83 7.79 8.34 3.59
C LEU A 83 7.64 7.84 2.14
N MET A 84 7.39 8.74 1.16
CA MET A 84 7.42 8.44 -0.29
C MET A 84 8.85 8.11 -0.78
N ALA A 85 9.86 8.81 -0.27
CA ALA A 85 11.26 8.51 -0.60
C ALA A 85 11.69 7.13 -0.06
N ILE A 86 11.22 6.75 1.13
CA ILE A 86 11.41 5.40 1.71
C ILE A 86 10.66 4.35 0.88
N GLU A 87 9.41 4.61 0.47
CA GLU A 87 8.63 3.76 -0.46
C GLU A 87 9.46 3.42 -1.70
N THR A 88 10.04 4.45 -2.32
CA THR A 88 10.88 4.33 -3.52
C THR A 88 12.12 3.46 -3.29
N ARG A 89 12.78 3.56 -2.13
CA ARG A 89 13.93 2.70 -1.80
C ARG A 89 13.51 1.25 -1.55
N LEU A 90 12.44 1.02 -0.79
CA LEU A 90 11.88 -0.32 -0.57
C LEU A 90 11.52 -1.01 -1.89
N SER A 91 10.84 -0.31 -2.80
CA SER A 91 10.49 -0.85 -4.12
C SER A 91 11.73 -1.21 -4.96
N MET A 92 12.80 -0.41 -4.93
CA MET A 92 14.04 -0.74 -5.64
C MET A 92 14.74 -1.98 -5.06
N LEU A 93 14.86 -2.07 -3.74
CA LEU A 93 15.46 -3.22 -3.05
C LEU A 93 14.63 -4.50 -3.29
N SER A 94 13.31 -4.38 -3.25
CA SER A 94 12.37 -5.46 -3.55
C SER A 94 12.48 -5.92 -5.01
N MET A 95 12.58 -4.99 -5.97
CA MET A 95 12.79 -5.30 -7.39
C MET A 95 14.13 -6.00 -7.66
N ALA A 96 15.21 -5.56 -7.02
CA ALA A 96 16.55 -6.15 -7.18
C ALA A 96 16.64 -7.58 -6.60
N PHE A 97 16.06 -7.81 -5.42
CA PHE A 97 16.33 -9.03 -4.66
C PHE A 97 15.23 -10.10 -4.70
N SER A 98 13.94 -9.74 -4.87
CA SER A 98 12.82 -10.66 -4.59
C SER A 98 12.92 -11.98 -5.37
N ARG A 99 13.29 -11.95 -6.66
CA ARG A 99 13.47 -13.15 -7.50
C ARG A 99 14.43 -14.18 -6.88
N PHE A 100 15.50 -13.71 -6.23
CA PHE A 100 16.54 -14.55 -5.62
C PHE A 100 16.20 -14.96 -4.17
N VAL A 101 15.36 -14.18 -3.49
CA VAL A 101 14.82 -14.48 -2.16
C VAL A 101 13.69 -15.51 -2.24
N GLU A 102 12.75 -15.35 -3.17
CA GLU A 102 11.62 -16.26 -3.42
C GLU A 102 12.09 -17.65 -3.84
N SER A 103 13.08 -17.72 -4.75
CA SER A 103 13.74 -18.96 -5.17
C SER A 103 14.69 -19.54 -4.11
N LYS A 104 14.79 -18.91 -2.93
CA LYS A 104 15.66 -19.27 -1.79
C LYS A 104 17.15 -19.38 -2.14
N GLN A 105 17.58 -18.73 -3.22
CA GLN A 105 18.98 -18.73 -3.65
C GLN A 105 19.85 -17.83 -2.76
N CYS A 106 19.27 -16.78 -2.18
CA CYS A 106 19.93 -15.94 -1.19
C CYS A 106 18.98 -15.49 -0.06
N CYS A 107 19.59 -14.92 0.97
CA CYS A 107 19.04 -13.76 1.67
C CYS A 107 20.14 -12.72 1.58
N PHE A 108 19.94 -11.69 0.75
CA PHE A 108 20.95 -10.65 0.53
C PHE A 108 20.50 -9.25 0.94
N ILE A 109 19.31 -9.12 1.54
CA ILE A 109 18.87 -7.86 2.14
C ILE A 109 19.85 -7.52 3.27
N PRO A 110 20.71 -6.49 3.15
CA PRO A 110 21.79 -6.31 4.11
C PRO A 110 21.20 -5.79 5.42
N GLY A 111 21.67 -6.35 6.54
CA GLY A 111 21.14 -6.01 7.86
C GLY A 111 21.17 -4.51 8.14
N LYS A 112 22.29 -3.85 7.79
CA LYS A 112 22.44 -2.39 7.86
C LYS A 112 21.33 -1.62 7.13
N VAL A 113 20.88 -2.06 5.95
CA VAL A 113 19.80 -1.39 5.21
C VAL A 113 18.47 -1.49 5.96
N ILE A 114 18.20 -2.63 6.61
CA ILE A 114 16.98 -2.81 7.43
C ILE A 114 17.05 -1.97 8.71
N ASP A 115 18.22 -1.91 9.37
CA ASP A 115 18.44 -1.03 10.52
C ASP A 115 18.25 0.45 10.16
N GLU A 116 18.79 0.89 9.01
CA GLU A 116 18.58 2.26 8.52
C GLU A 116 17.11 2.55 8.21
N LEU A 117 16.41 1.66 7.49
CA LEU A 117 14.98 1.77 7.23
C LEU A 117 14.18 2.00 8.51
N PHE A 118 14.43 1.21 9.56
CA PHE A 118 13.76 1.40 10.85
C PHE A 118 14.23 2.64 11.62
N ARG A 119 15.50 3.06 11.51
CA ARG A 119 15.96 4.34 12.09
C ARG A 119 15.22 5.52 11.47
N VAL A 120 15.14 5.59 10.13
CA VAL A 120 14.44 6.68 9.44
C VAL A 120 12.95 6.67 9.81
N MET A 121 12.27 5.52 9.73
CA MET A 121 10.83 5.46 10.05
C MET A 121 10.52 5.82 11.51
N LYS A 122 11.33 5.38 12.48
CA LYS A 122 11.17 5.77 13.90
C LYS A 122 11.39 7.27 14.12
N SER A 123 12.29 7.91 13.35
CA SER A 123 12.52 9.37 13.44
C SER A 123 11.35 10.22 12.93
N LEU A 124 10.38 9.61 12.23
CA LEU A 124 9.21 10.27 11.66
C LEU A 124 7.94 10.11 12.50
N ASP A 125 7.98 9.28 13.56
CA ASP A 125 6.76 8.75 14.20
C ASP A 125 5.80 9.86 14.67
N ILE A 126 4.51 9.58 14.63
CA ILE A 126 3.47 10.63 14.51
C ILE A 126 3.37 11.47 15.78
N ASP A 127 3.53 10.86 16.95
CA ASP A 127 3.47 11.53 18.27
C ASP A 127 4.65 12.48 18.52
N SER A 128 5.70 12.44 17.68
CA SER A 128 6.76 13.44 17.70
C SER A 128 6.29 14.76 17.04
N SER A 129 5.95 15.75 17.87
CA SER A 129 5.63 17.11 17.42
C SER A 129 6.85 17.90 16.92
N LYS A 130 8.06 17.33 17.06
CA LYS A 130 9.29 17.85 16.45
C LYS A 130 9.28 17.59 14.95
N GLU A 131 9.53 18.64 14.18
CA GLU A 131 9.89 18.51 12.77
C GLU A 131 11.20 17.70 12.66
N PRO A 132 11.33 16.74 11.72
CA PRO A 132 12.54 15.91 11.65
C PRO A 132 13.76 16.77 11.33
N GLN A 133 14.76 16.77 12.20
CA GLN A 133 16.00 17.53 11.97
C GLN A 133 16.82 16.85 10.87
N ALA A 134 17.22 17.63 9.86
CA ALA A 134 17.94 17.18 8.66
C ALA A 134 17.33 15.94 7.92
N PRO A 135 16.08 16.00 7.40
CA PRO A 135 15.47 14.87 6.70
C PRO A 135 16.25 14.46 5.44
N HIS A 136 16.96 15.40 4.83
CA HIS A 136 17.79 15.18 3.65
C HIS A 136 19.00 14.28 3.95
N GLN A 137 19.68 14.50 5.08
CA GLN A 137 20.87 13.73 5.48
C GLN A 137 20.49 12.30 5.86
N ILE A 138 19.43 12.14 6.66
CA ILE A 138 18.93 10.82 7.08
C ILE A 138 18.44 10.01 5.85
N LEU A 139 17.80 10.67 4.88
CA LEU A 139 17.46 10.03 3.60
C LEU A 139 18.67 9.74 2.70
N GLN A 140 19.72 10.56 2.76
CA GLN A 140 20.95 10.31 2.01
C GLN A 140 21.65 9.05 2.52
N GLU A 141 21.89 8.94 3.82
CA GLU A 141 22.47 7.75 4.45
C GLU A 141 21.71 6.46 4.04
N LEU A 142 20.37 6.50 4.06
CA LEU A 142 19.52 5.39 3.59
C LEU A 142 19.65 5.11 2.08
N ARG A 143 19.77 6.14 1.23
CA ARG A 143 19.97 5.95 -0.22
C ARG A 143 21.32 5.30 -0.49
N ASP A 144 22.38 5.81 0.13
CA ASP A 144 23.76 5.43 -0.17
C ASP A 144 24.00 3.96 0.20
N VAL A 145 23.52 3.50 1.37
CA VAL A 145 23.56 2.06 1.73
C VAL A 145 22.65 1.19 0.84
N SER A 146 21.54 1.72 0.34
CA SER A 146 20.64 0.98 -0.56
C SER A 146 21.24 0.82 -1.97
N THR A 147 21.87 1.87 -2.49
CA THR A 147 22.54 1.87 -3.80
C THR A 147 23.74 0.94 -3.77
N MET A 148 24.63 1.08 -2.78
CA MET A 148 25.81 0.22 -2.59
C MET A 148 25.43 -1.27 -2.46
N ALA A 149 24.30 -1.57 -1.81
CA ALA A 149 23.78 -2.93 -1.68
C ALA A 149 23.32 -3.53 -3.02
N ILE A 150 22.69 -2.73 -3.88
CA ILE A 150 22.21 -3.16 -5.21
C ILE A 150 23.41 -3.32 -6.16
N GLU A 151 24.33 -2.34 -6.21
CA GLU A 151 25.53 -2.38 -7.04
C GLU A 151 26.41 -3.60 -6.71
N TYR A 152 26.75 -3.81 -5.43
CA TYR A 152 27.53 -4.97 -5.01
C TYR A 152 26.82 -6.30 -5.32
N PHE A 153 25.49 -6.34 -5.22
CA PHE A 153 24.71 -7.52 -5.58
C PHE A 153 24.78 -7.82 -7.09
N ASP A 154 24.47 -6.84 -7.95
CA ASP A 154 24.41 -7.05 -9.39
C ASP A 154 25.79 -7.27 -10.04
N GLU A 155 26.85 -6.67 -9.50
CA GLU A 155 28.22 -6.92 -9.94
C GLU A 155 28.80 -8.25 -9.43
N LYS A 156 28.65 -8.58 -8.14
CA LYS A 156 29.44 -9.66 -7.51
C LYS A 156 28.65 -10.94 -7.26
N ILE A 157 27.34 -10.87 -7.04
CA ILE A 157 26.54 -11.99 -6.54
C ILE A 157 25.56 -12.51 -7.59
N ALA A 158 24.77 -11.63 -8.19
CA ALA A 158 23.80 -11.98 -9.20
C ALA A 158 24.41 -12.76 -10.40
N PRO A 159 25.64 -12.48 -10.88
CA PRO A 159 26.27 -13.29 -11.92
C PRO A 159 26.57 -14.73 -11.45
N ILE A 160 27.00 -14.91 -10.20
CA ILE A 160 27.30 -16.22 -9.62
C ILE A 160 26.01 -17.04 -9.46
N LEU A 161 24.94 -16.41 -8.97
CA LEU A 161 23.62 -17.04 -8.84
C LEU A 161 23.08 -17.43 -10.22
N ARG A 162 23.06 -16.51 -11.20
CA ARG A 162 22.63 -16.78 -12.59
C ARG A 162 23.43 -17.92 -13.23
N LYS A 163 24.75 -17.98 -13.03
CA LYS A 163 25.60 -19.07 -13.55
C LYS A 163 25.26 -20.42 -12.89
N LYS A 164 24.93 -20.43 -11.60
CA LYS A 164 24.48 -21.62 -10.86
C LYS A 164 23.10 -22.11 -11.31
N GLU A 165 22.16 -21.20 -11.58
CA GLU A 165 20.86 -21.53 -12.19
C GLU A 165 21.04 -22.24 -13.54
N MET A 166 21.89 -21.67 -14.40
CA MET A 166 22.16 -22.20 -15.75
C MET A 166 22.82 -23.60 -15.72
N MET A 167 23.80 -23.82 -14.84
CA MET A 167 24.41 -25.14 -14.64
C MET A 167 23.40 -26.18 -14.11
N ALA A 168 22.51 -25.78 -13.20
CA ALA A 168 21.48 -26.68 -12.67
C ALA A 168 20.47 -27.11 -13.75
N LEU A 169 20.12 -26.21 -14.69
CA LEU A 169 19.27 -26.56 -15.84
C LEU A 169 20.00 -27.42 -16.89
N GLY A 170 21.28 -27.15 -17.14
CA GLY A 170 22.10 -27.95 -18.07
C GLY A 170 22.16 -29.43 -17.68
N ASN A 171 22.43 -29.70 -16.40
CA ASN A 171 22.46 -31.06 -15.84
C ASN A 171 21.13 -31.82 -15.93
N ILE A 172 19.99 -31.11 -16.08
CA ILE A 172 18.66 -31.72 -16.22
C ILE A 172 18.35 -32.09 -17.69
N ARG A 173 18.99 -31.44 -18.67
CA ARG A 173 18.70 -31.65 -20.10
C ARG A 173 19.75 -32.44 -20.87
N GLY A 174 20.95 -32.65 -20.33
CA GLY A 174 22.02 -33.41 -20.99
C GLY A 174 22.55 -32.76 -22.29
N ILE A 175 22.23 -31.49 -22.53
CA ILE A 175 22.70 -30.72 -23.68
C ILE A 175 24.06 -30.12 -23.32
N SER A 176 25.08 -30.46 -24.10
CA SER A 176 26.39 -29.83 -24.03
C SER A 176 26.27 -28.35 -24.41
N VAL A 177 26.40 -27.45 -23.43
CA VAL A 177 26.47 -26.00 -23.69
C VAL A 177 27.93 -25.59 -23.98
N PHE A 178 28.50 -26.24 -24.99
CA PHE A 178 29.61 -25.71 -25.77
C PHE A 178 29.00 -25.13 -27.04
N ASP A 179 28.68 -23.83 -27.00
CA ASP A 179 28.71 -22.87 -28.12
C ASP A 179 27.94 -21.60 -27.72
N MET A 180 28.66 -20.62 -27.19
CA MET A 180 28.28 -19.20 -27.25
C MET A 180 29.54 -18.34 -27.04
N PRO A 181 29.97 -17.53 -28.03
CA PRO A 181 31.19 -16.76 -27.90
C PRO A 181 30.99 -15.52 -27.02
N CYS A 182 31.88 -15.31 -26.05
CA CYS A 182 31.97 -14.06 -25.31
C CYS A 182 33.40 -13.83 -24.82
N GLU A 183 34.14 -13.01 -25.57
CA GLU A 183 35.32 -12.29 -25.08
C GLU A 183 34.83 -11.24 -24.05
N VAL A 184 35.60 -10.77 -23.06
CA VAL A 184 37.07 -10.64 -22.96
C VAL A 184 37.56 -11.20 -21.61
N GLY A 185 38.82 -11.65 -21.57
CA GLY A 185 39.32 -12.51 -20.48
C GLY A 185 39.56 -11.86 -19.11
N THR A 186 39.57 -12.73 -18.09
CA THR A 186 40.65 -12.74 -17.09
C THR A 186 40.83 -14.17 -16.57
N THR A 187 42.06 -14.68 -16.64
CA THR A 187 42.34 -16.11 -16.39
C THR A 187 42.73 -16.35 -14.94
N LEU A 188 41.94 -17.15 -14.22
CA LEU A 188 42.39 -17.85 -13.02
C LEU A 188 42.11 -19.35 -13.18
N LYS A 189 43.19 -20.14 -13.25
CA LYS A 189 43.12 -21.60 -13.30
C LYS A 189 42.83 -22.14 -11.90
N ILE A 190 41.88 -23.05 -11.79
CA ILE A 190 41.71 -23.93 -10.62
C ILE A 190 41.77 -25.37 -11.12
N ASP A 191 42.44 -26.24 -10.38
CA ASP A 191 42.95 -27.52 -10.88
C ASP A 191 41.90 -28.63 -10.95
N SER A 192 42.15 -29.63 -11.81
CA SER A 192 41.17 -30.64 -12.24
C SER A 192 41.18 -31.90 -11.38
N GLY A 193 40.73 -31.76 -10.13
CA GLY A 193 40.48 -32.90 -9.23
C GLY A 193 39.29 -33.75 -9.71
N ARG A 194 39.56 -34.92 -10.33
CA ARG A 194 38.52 -35.91 -10.68
C ARG A 194 37.85 -36.49 -9.41
N PHE A 195 36.53 -36.62 -9.45
CA PHE A 195 35.76 -37.44 -8.51
C PHE A 195 34.67 -38.20 -9.27
N ASP A 196 34.91 -39.49 -9.54
CA ASP A 196 33.97 -40.35 -10.24
C ASP A 196 32.82 -40.79 -9.30
N LEU A 197 31.58 -40.46 -9.65
CA LEU A 197 30.38 -40.86 -8.90
C LEU A 197 29.66 -42.02 -9.59
N ASN A 198 29.98 -43.24 -9.16
CA ASN A 198 29.38 -44.47 -9.68
C ASN A 198 28.01 -44.76 -9.01
N LEU A 199 26.91 -44.33 -9.64
CA LEU A 199 25.56 -44.34 -9.04
C LEU A 199 24.79 -45.66 -9.28
N GLY A 200 25.13 -46.70 -8.54
CA GLY A 200 24.49 -48.02 -8.61
C GLY A 200 23.18 -48.18 -7.81
N SER A 201 22.04 -48.07 -8.50
CA SER A 201 20.78 -48.84 -8.32
C SER A 201 20.08 -49.02 -6.94
N ARG A 202 20.57 -48.51 -5.81
CA ARG A 202 19.93 -48.73 -4.47
C ARG A 202 18.74 -47.79 -4.14
N ALA A 203 18.39 -46.85 -5.01
CA ALA A 203 17.51 -45.72 -4.66
C ALA A 203 16.00 -46.04 -4.55
N LEU A 204 15.49 -47.09 -5.21
CA LEU A 204 14.04 -47.30 -5.37
C LEU A 204 13.31 -47.78 -4.11
N VAL A 205 13.93 -48.63 -3.28
CA VAL A 205 13.26 -49.27 -2.14
C VAL A 205 13.02 -48.29 -0.98
N HIS A 206 13.91 -47.30 -0.80
CA HIS A 206 13.83 -46.37 0.33
C HIS A 206 12.65 -45.37 0.23
N ARG A 207 12.23 -45.03 -1.00
CA ARG A 207 11.27 -43.94 -1.27
C ARG A 207 9.89 -44.15 -0.61
N GLN A 208 9.36 -45.38 -0.67
CA GLN A 208 8.04 -45.70 -0.13
C GLN A 208 7.96 -45.60 1.41
N SER A 209 9.07 -45.86 2.12
CA SER A 209 9.11 -45.73 3.58
C SER A 209 9.14 -44.27 4.03
N VAL A 210 9.80 -43.38 3.27
CA VAL A 210 9.94 -41.96 3.63
C VAL A 210 8.58 -41.24 3.55
N GLU A 211 7.76 -41.49 2.53
CA GLU A 211 6.44 -40.85 2.43
C GLU A 211 5.52 -41.19 3.61
N LYS A 212 5.58 -42.42 4.12
CA LYS A 212 4.81 -42.83 5.31
C LYS A 212 5.30 -42.13 6.57
N ILE A 213 6.62 -42.10 6.79
CA ILE A 213 7.25 -41.39 7.91
C ILE A 213 6.92 -39.88 7.87
N VAL A 214 6.95 -39.25 6.69
CA VAL A 214 6.60 -37.84 6.51
C VAL A 214 5.13 -37.58 6.80
N LYS A 215 4.19 -38.41 6.32
CA LYS A 215 2.77 -38.31 6.68
C LYS A 215 2.53 -38.41 8.18
N ASP A 216 3.13 -39.42 8.82
CA ASP A 216 2.97 -39.64 10.26
C ASP A 216 3.67 -38.57 11.11
N CYS A 217 4.69 -37.88 10.56
CA CYS A 217 5.33 -36.73 11.20
C CYS A 217 4.44 -35.48 11.09
N CYS A 218 3.96 -35.15 9.90
CA CYS A 218 3.04 -34.03 9.67
C CYS A 218 1.76 -34.16 10.51
N ALA A 219 1.17 -35.35 10.60
CA ALA A 219 -0.01 -35.61 11.45
C ALA A 219 0.28 -35.35 12.94
N ARG A 220 1.47 -35.71 13.43
CA ARG A 220 1.90 -35.45 14.82
C ARG A 220 2.20 -33.97 15.09
N ILE A 221 2.73 -33.24 14.12
CA ILE A 221 2.95 -31.78 14.20
C ILE A 221 1.60 -31.03 14.25
N ILE A 222 0.62 -31.44 13.44
CA ILE A 222 -0.73 -30.86 13.45
C ILE A 222 -1.38 -31.04 14.83
N LYS A 223 -1.39 -32.27 15.38
CA LYS A 223 -1.97 -32.55 16.70
C LYS A 223 -1.29 -31.80 17.86
N LYS A 224 0.03 -31.57 17.80
CA LYS A 224 0.75 -30.84 18.87
C LYS A 224 0.45 -29.34 18.92
N ASN A 225 -0.12 -28.75 17.87
CA ASN A 225 -0.42 -27.31 17.82
C ASN A 225 -1.74 -26.92 18.53
N GLU A 226 -2.57 -27.88 18.94
CA GLU A 226 -3.85 -27.57 19.60
C GLU A 226 -3.66 -27.15 21.08
N ASP A 227 -2.66 -27.74 21.76
CA ASP A 227 -2.42 -27.60 23.21
C ASP A 227 -1.27 -26.67 23.59
N THR A 228 -1.36 -25.38 23.23
CA THR A 228 -0.64 -24.32 23.97
C THR A 228 -1.47 -23.05 24.16
N LYS A 229 -1.01 -22.20 25.10
CA LYS A 229 -1.68 -20.98 25.59
C LYS A 229 -2.06 -19.97 24.47
N SER A 230 -1.42 -20.05 23.30
CA SER A 230 -1.76 -19.26 22.11
C SER A 230 -3.23 -19.45 21.67
N SER A 231 -3.80 -20.65 21.86
CA SER A 231 -5.17 -21.02 21.49
C SER A 231 -6.26 -20.18 22.20
N ARG A 232 -5.97 -19.57 23.37
CA ARG A 232 -6.89 -18.62 24.02
C ARG A 232 -6.85 -17.23 23.36
N LYS A 233 -5.65 -16.70 23.06
CA LYS A 233 -5.49 -15.43 22.32
C LYS A 233 -6.10 -15.51 20.91
N TRP A 234 -5.89 -16.64 20.21
CA TRP A 234 -6.51 -16.90 18.90
C TRP A 234 -8.04 -16.97 18.95
N ARG A 235 -8.63 -17.55 20.02
CA ARG A 235 -10.09 -17.57 20.20
C ARG A 235 -10.67 -16.19 20.53
N ALA A 236 -9.96 -15.37 21.31
CA ALA A 236 -10.33 -13.96 21.52
C ALA A 236 -10.26 -13.16 20.21
N GLY A 237 -9.15 -13.30 19.46
CA GLY A 237 -8.98 -12.68 18.15
C GLY A 237 -10.07 -13.07 17.14
N ARG A 238 -10.45 -14.35 17.06
CA ARG A 238 -11.58 -14.77 16.20
C ARG A 238 -12.93 -14.20 16.64
N LYS A 239 -13.18 -14.02 17.94
CA LYS A 239 -14.40 -13.33 18.41
C LYS A 239 -14.41 -11.87 17.95
N ILE A 240 -13.32 -11.13 18.16
CA ILE A 240 -13.17 -9.73 17.71
C ILE A 240 -13.33 -9.62 16.19
N LEU A 241 -12.65 -10.47 15.42
CA LEU A 241 -12.77 -10.53 13.96
C LEU A 241 -14.22 -10.79 13.53
N SER A 242 -14.92 -11.75 14.14
CA SER A 242 -16.32 -12.04 13.81
C SER A 242 -17.28 -10.90 14.15
N SER A 243 -17.00 -10.11 15.20
CA SER A 243 -17.76 -8.88 15.47
C SER A 243 -17.46 -7.78 14.46
N LEU A 244 -16.20 -7.63 14.03
CA LEU A 244 -15.82 -6.64 13.03
C LEU A 244 -16.43 -6.97 11.65
N THR A 245 -16.38 -8.23 11.21
CA THR A 245 -17.08 -8.69 9.99
C THR A 245 -18.60 -8.46 10.06
N ARG A 246 -19.21 -8.55 11.26
CA ARG A 246 -20.64 -8.21 11.47
C ARG A 246 -20.91 -6.69 11.40
N VAL A 247 -19.96 -5.84 11.76
CA VAL A 247 -20.07 -4.38 11.61
C VAL A 247 -19.90 -3.97 10.14
N VAL A 248 -18.88 -4.50 9.45
CA VAL A 248 -18.66 -4.26 8.01
C VAL A 248 -19.91 -4.65 7.21
N ARG A 249 -20.47 -5.85 7.42
CA ARG A 249 -21.73 -6.28 6.78
C ARG A 249 -22.99 -5.49 7.14
N ARG A 250 -22.95 -4.66 8.19
CA ARG A 250 -24.01 -3.68 8.48
C ARG A 250 -23.77 -2.39 7.71
N GLN A 251 -22.53 -1.89 7.69
CA GLN A 251 -22.15 -0.71 6.91
C GLN A 251 -22.35 -0.92 5.41
N GLU A 252 -22.00 -2.08 4.85
CA GLU A 252 -22.24 -2.45 3.45
C GLU A 252 -23.72 -2.33 3.05
N ARG A 253 -24.65 -2.70 3.95
CA ARG A 253 -26.10 -2.59 3.69
C ARG A 253 -26.60 -1.15 3.80
N VAL A 254 -26.19 -0.41 4.83
CA VAL A 254 -26.52 1.02 4.97
C VAL A 254 -25.97 1.84 3.80
N ILE A 255 -24.79 1.50 3.27
CA ILE A 255 -24.24 2.11 2.05
C ILE A 255 -25.12 1.82 0.83
N LYS A 256 -25.61 0.57 0.68
CA LYS A 256 -26.52 0.19 -0.41
C LYS A 256 -27.87 0.90 -0.31
N GLU A 257 -28.46 0.95 0.88
CA GLU A 257 -29.72 1.67 1.18
C GLU A 257 -29.58 3.19 0.90
N LEU A 258 -28.43 3.79 1.25
CA LEU A 258 -28.11 5.19 0.91
C LEU A 258 -27.88 5.38 -0.60
N GLN A 259 -27.27 4.44 -1.30
CA GLN A 259 -27.13 4.51 -2.76
C GLN A 259 -28.49 4.44 -3.47
N GLU A 260 -29.38 3.56 -3.01
CA GLU A 260 -30.75 3.43 -3.55
C GLU A 260 -31.54 4.71 -3.36
N THR A 261 -31.60 5.26 -2.14
CA THR A 261 -32.28 6.55 -1.88
C THR A 261 -31.67 7.75 -2.63
N VAL A 262 -30.35 7.77 -2.87
CA VAL A 262 -29.71 8.78 -3.74
C VAL A 262 -30.13 8.62 -5.21
N THR A 263 -30.28 7.39 -5.72
CA THR A 263 -30.79 7.19 -7.08
C THR A 263 -32.26 7.59 -7.23
N GLU A 264 -33.10 7.32 -6.24
CA GLU A 264 -34.50 7.79 -6.21
C GLU A 264 -34.58 9.33 -6.20
N GLN A 265 -33.74 9.99 -5.40
CA GLN A 265 -33.65 11.45 -5.37
C GLN A 265 -33.17 12.03 -6.71
N ALA A 266 -32.21 11.39 -7.38
CA ALA A 266 -31.76 11.80 -8.71
C ALA A 266 -32.87 11.69 -9.77
N VAL A 267 -33.67 10.62 -9.76
CA VAL A 267 -34.84 10.48 -10.66
C VAL A 267 -35.90 11.55 -10.35
N ARG A 268 -36.17 11.83 -9.07
CA ARG A 268 -37.11 12.90 -8.68
C ARG A 268 -36.63 14.29 -9.10
N LEU A 269 -35.32 14.57 -9.04
CA LEU A 269 -34.75 15.81 -9.57
C LEU A 269 -34.92 15.88 -11.09
N SER A 270 -34.61 14.81 -11.83
CA SER A 270 -34.82 14.76 -13.29
C SER A 270 -36.27 15.03 -13.70
N ASN A 271 -37.26 14.54 -12.94
CA ASN A 271 -38.68 14.79 -13.19
C ASN A 271 -39.09 16.23 -12.84
N ASN A 272 -38.46 16.84 -11.83
CA ASN A 272 -38.65 18.26 -11.54
C ASN A 272 -38.04 19.13 -12.65
N ASP A 273 -36.87 18.75 -13.18
CA ASP A 273 -36.21 19.47 -14.28
C ASP A 273 -37.02 19.43 -15.58
N THR A 274 -37.69 18.33 -15.91
CA THR A 274 -38.63 18.30 -17.06
C THR A 274 -39.81 19.24 -16.84
N ILE A 275 -40.46 19.20 -15.67
CA ILE A 275 -41.57 20.13 -15.32
C ILE A 275 -41.10 21.59 -15.38
N ILE A 276 -39.90 21.89 -14.89
CA ILE A 276 -39.30 23.24 -14.96
C ILE A 276 -39.07 23.68 -16.41
N ASN A 277 -38.70 22.76 -17.30
CA ASN A 277 -38.48 23.07 -18.72
C ASN A 277 -39.81 23.23 -19.48
N ASP A 278 -40.84 22.44 -19.18
CA ASP A 278 -42.19 22.62 -19.73
C ASP A 278 -42.82 23.93 -19.26
N LEU A 279 -42.63 24.32 -17.99
CA LEU A 279 -43.09 25.61 -17.45
C LEU A 279 -42.34 26.79 -18.09
N LYS A 280 -41.02 26.70 -18.31
CA LYS A 280 -40.28 27.72 -19.09
C LYS A 280 -40.83 27.84 -20.50
N ARG A 281 -41.08 26.70 -21.17
CA ARG A 281 -41.65 26.67 -22.52
C ARG A 281 -43.01 27.35 -22.56
N GLN A 282 -43.92 27.04 -21.63
CA GLN A 282 -45.20 27.73 -21.51
C GLN A 282 -45.01 29.23 -21.25
N GLN A 283 -44.06 29.62 -20.41
CA GLN A 283 -43.75 31.03 -20.14
C GLN A 283 -43.26 31.76 -21.41
N ASP A 284 -42.44 31.12 -22.23
CA ASP A 284 -41.92 31.69 -23.48
C ASP A 284 -42.98 31.71 -24.59
N GLU A 285 -43.84 30.69 -24.69
CA GLU A 285 -45.03 30.71 -25.54
C GLU A 285 -45.98 31.87 -25.11
N TRP A 286 -46.18 32.10 -23.81
CA TRP A 286 -47.01 33.21 -23.30
C TRP A 286 -46.39 34.60 -23.56
N LYS A 287 -45.07 34.74 -23.42
CA LYS A 287 -44.31 35.95 -23.82
C LYS A 287 -44.44 36.21 -25.32
N ASN A 288 -44.33 35.18 -26.15
CA ASN A 288 -44.45 35.30 -27.60
C ASN A 288 -45.86 35.77 -27.98
N HIS A 289 -46.92 35.19 -27.40
CA HIS A 289 -48.29 35.66 -27.60
C HIS A 289 -48.51 37.12 -27.14
N HIS A 290 -47.95 37.54 -25.99
CA HIS A 290 -48.00 38.94 -25.56
C HIS A 290 -47.22 39.89 -26.49
N SER A 291 -46.07 39.46 -27.00
CA SER A 291 -45.30 40.23 -27.99
C SER A 291 -46.07 40.41 -29.31
N PHE A 292 -46.87 39.42 -29.70
CA PHE A 292 -47.73 39.50 -30.86
C PHE A 292 -48.93 40.44 -30.61
N SER A 293 -49.52 40.39 -29.41
CA SER A 293 -50.61 41.27 -29.00
C SER A 293 -50.21 42.76 -28.93
N ASN A 294 -48.97 43.07 -28.56
CA ASN A 294 -48.47 44.44 -28.46
C ASN A 294 -48.09 45.07 -29.82
N ASN A 295 -48.18 44.32 -30.93
CA ASN A 295 -47.90 44.81 -32.29
C ASN A 295 -49.17 45.18 -33.09
N PHE A 296 -50.33 45.33 -32.42
CA PHE A 296 -51.62 45.64 -33.08
C PHE A 296 -52.33 46.86 -32.44
N SER A 297 -51.59 47.94 -32.20
CA SER A 297 -52.12 49.15 -31.56
C SER A 297 -51.72 50.44 -32.27
N ASP A 298 -52.07 50.55 -33.55
CA ASP A 298 -52.05 51.80 -34.33
C ASP A 298 -53.41 52.02 -35.03
N LEU A 299 -53.82 53.28 -35.18
CA LEU A 299 -55.10 53.75 -35.77
C LEU A 299 -56.36 53.50 -34.87
N PRO A 300 -57.46 54.27 -35.03
CA PRO A 300 -57.58 55.51 -34.25
C PRO A 300 -58.84 55.62 -33.37
N LYS A 301 -58.82 56.60 -32.44
CA LYS A 301 -59.83 56.78 -31.37
C LYS A 301 -61.17 57.37 -31.86
N SER A 302 -62.28 56.65 -31.62
CA SER A 302 -63.66 57.18 -31.55
C SER A 302 -64.59 56.10 -30.97
N GLY A 303 -65.40 56.29 -29.93
CA GLY A 303 -65.57 57.43 -29.02
C GLY A 303 -66.72 57.19 -28.01
N LYS A 304 -66.90 58.13 -27.07
CA LYS A 304 -67.97 58.21 -26.03
C LYS A 304 -67.86 57.30 -24.78
N SER A 305 -67.64 58.00 -23.66
CA SER A 305 -67.89 57.65 -22.24
C SER A 305 -69.12 56.76 -22.00
N THR A 306 -69.06 55.76 -21.09
CA THR A 306 -69.35 55.89 -19.64
C THR A 306 -69.04 54.55 -18.92
N TYR A 307 -68.93 54.40 -17.58
CA TYR A 307 -69.15 55.27 -16.39
C TYR A 307 -68.06 55.01 -15.30
N TYR A 308 -68.18 55.65 -14.12
CA TYR A 308 -67.30 55.50 -12.94
C TYR A 308 -67.52 54.19 -12.13
N ILE A 309 -66.47 53.71 -11.46
CA ILE A 309 -66.31 53.78 -9.98
C ILE A 309 -64.82 54.09 -9.68
N ASP A 310 -64.55 54.91 -8.67
CA ASP A 310 -63.24 55.45 -8.29
C ASP A 310 -63.11 55.51 -6.74
N SER A 311 -61.93 55.43 -6.11
CA SER A 311 -60.57 55.15 -6.64
C SER A 311 -60.04 53.81 -6.04
N GLU A 312 -58.84 53.58 -5.48
CA GLU A 312 -57.66 54.35 -5.02
C GLU A 312 -56.35 53.71 -5.55
N SER A 313 -55.17 54.36 -5.65
CA SER A 313 -54.37 55.20 -4.73
C SER A 313 -53.68 54.37 -3.62
N ILE A 314 -52.34 54.26 -3.50
CA ILE A 314 -51.24 55.21 -3.80
C ILE A 314 -49.92 54.49 -4.24
N ASP A 315 -49.25 55.09 -5.24
CA ASP A 315 -47.80 55.42 -5.35
C ASP A 315 -46.75 54.35 -4.89
N VAL A 316 -46.06 53.59 -5.74
CA VAL A 316 -45.04 53.88 -6.79
C VAL A 316 -43.65 54.32 -6.25
N ASN A 317 -42.58 53.72 -6.82
CA ASN A 317 -41.15 54.09 -6.73
C ASN A 317 -40.44 54.14 -5.35
N CYS A 318 -39.71 53.04 -5.05
CA CYS A 318 -38.26 53.14 -4.80
C CYS A 318 -37.51 51.84 -5.14
N ILE A 319 -37.09 51.72 -6.40
CA ILE A 319 -35.99 50.81 -6.78
C ILE A 319 -34.68 51.57 -6.57
N VAL A 320 -33.70 50.97 -5.86
CA VAL A 320 -32.24 51.01 -6.15
C VAL A 320 -31.44 50.33 -5.01
N GLY A 321 -30.39 49.59 -5.38
CA GLY A 321 -29.11 49.73 -4.65
C GLY A 321 -28.66 48.67 -3.62
N ALA A 322 -28.04 47.60 -4.12
CA ALA A 322 -26.71 47.12 -3.71
C ALA A 322 -26.32 46.80 -2.23
N ARG A 323 -25.83 45.55 -2.05
CA ARG A 323 -24.61 45.14 -1.29
C ARG A 323 -24.45 45.54 0.20
N LEU A 324 -24.54 44.55 1.09
CA LEU A 324 -23.44 44.00 1.94
C LEU A 324 -23.99 42.73 2.66
N TYR A 325 -23.37 41.54 2.63
CA TYR A 325 -22.16 41.05 3.31
C TYR A 325 -22.26 40.92 4.86
N ILE A 326 -21.89 39.72 5.36
CA ILE A 326 -21.62 39.32 6.77
C ILE A 326 -22.84 39.07 7.69
N PHE A 327 -23.05 37.80 8.06
CA PHE A 327 -23.22 37.21 9.41
C PHE A 327 -23.33 35.68 9.18
N ARG A 328 -22.54 34.76 9.77
CA ARG A 328 -21.87 34.62 11.08
C ARG A 328 -22.82 34.33 12.25
N THR A 329 -23.47 33.18 12.21
CA THR A 329 -24.16 32.57 13.36
C THR A 329 -23.19 31.67 14.15
N SER A 330 -22.71 32.16 15.29
CA SER A 330 -22.13 31.31 16.33
C SER A 330 -23.26 30.63 17.11
N VAL A 331 -23.14 29.33 17.36
CA VAL A 331 -24.06 28.60 18.26
C VAL A 331 -23.60 28.78 19.70
N ILE A 332 -24.49 29.30 20.56
CA ILE A 332 -24.37 29.19 22.02
C ILE A 332 -25.77 28.91 22.59
N THR A 333 -25.94 27.73 23.18
CA THR A 333 -26.75 27.45 24.37
C THR A 333 -26.31 26.09 24.90
#